data_AF-A0A6C0KIR7-F1
#
_entry.id   AF-A0A6C0KIR7-F1
#
_cell.length_a   1.000
_cell.length_b   1.000
_cell.length_c   1.000
_cell.angle_alpha   90.00
_cell.angle_beta   90.00
_cell.angle_gamma   90.00
#
_symmetry.space_group_name_H-M   'P 1'
#
loop_
_entity.id
_entity.type
_entity.pdbx_description
1 polymer ?
#
loop_
_entity_poly.entity_id
_entity_poly.type
_entity_poly.pdbx_seq_one_letter_code
_entity_poly.pdbx_strand_id
1 'polypeptide(L)'
;MAERGFNEFGKNHHNEFYADLQTVQVQMNGNVRISLYSNAEGTVYANDNMGNPINNRLLKYTMYTNPYFHKFDGNIPGALTIHFLDGTFYKKTDDEDPVNPVCWYSFLDLVPLTVKPLT
;
A
#
# COMPACT_ATOMS: atom_id res chain seq x y z
N MET A 1 22.75 -24.41 3.15
CA MET A 1 22.35 -23.71 4.39
C MET A 1 21.76 -22.36 3.98
N ALA A 2 20.50 -22.12 4.37
CA ALA A 2 19.73 -20.87 4.33
C ALA A 2 19.56 -20.08 3.01
N GLU A 3 18.66 -20.53 2.13
CA GLU A 3 18.02 -19.70 1.08
C GLU A 3 16.51 -19.49 1.31
N ARG A 4 16.06 -19.54 2.58
CA ARG A 4 14.64 -19.36 2.94
C ARG A 4 14.26 -17.94 3.40
N GLY A 5 15.21 -17.01 3.49
CA GLY A 5 14.99 -15.75 4.23
C GLY A 5 14.43 -14.57 3.44
N PHE A 6 14.72 -14.45 2.14
CA PHE A 6 14.44 -13.19 1.42
C PHE A 6 13.02 -13.08 0.84
N ASN A 7 12.30 -14.20 0.71
CA ASN A 7 11.04 -14.24 -0.05
C ASN A 7 9.78 -14.36 0.82
N GLU A 8 9.90 -14.78 2.08
CA GLU A 8 8.72 -15.05 2.92
C GLU A 8 8.27 -13.82 3.70
N PHE A 9 9.18 -12.94 4.11
CA PHE A 9 8.84 -11.81 4.99
C PHE A 9 8.07 -10.72 4.24
N GLY A 10 8.61 -10.18 3.13
CA GLY A 10 7.93 -9.15 2.33
C GLY A 10 6.59 -9.62 1.74
N LYS A 11 6.53 -10.87 1.26
CA LYS A 11 5.29 -11.45 0.69
C LYS A 11 4.14 -11.50 1.70
N ASN A 12 4.40 -11.87 2.95
CA ASN A 12 3.32 -12.08 3.93
C ASN A 12 2.62 -10.76 4.30
N HIS A 13 3.36 -9.67 4.50
CA HIS A 13 2.78 -8.37 4.83
C HIS A 13 2.02 -7.73 3.67
N HIS A 14 2.46 -7.95 2.43
CA HIS A 14 1.70 -7.50 1.26
C HIS A 14 0.42 -8.31 1.05
N ASN A 15 0.43 -9.61 1.33
CA ASN A 15 -0.77 -10.44 1.29
C ASN A 15 -1.82 -9.97 2.31
N GLU A 16 -1.41 -9.60 3.52
CA GLU A 16 -2.30 -9.02 4.55
C GLU A 16 -2.88 -7.68 4.09
N PHE A 17 -2.05 -6.77 3.56
CA PHE A 17 -2.50 -5.50 2.99
C PHE A 17 -3.56 -5.70 1.89
N TYR A 18 -3.34 -6.65 0.97
CA TYR A 18 -4.29 -6.96 -0.09
C TYR A 18 -5.57 -7.61 0.44
N ALA A 19 -5.47 -8.47 1.46
CA ALA A 19 -6.63 -9.09 2.09
C ALA A 19 -7.50 -8.05 2.82
N ASP A 20 -6.88 -7.10 3.52
CA ASP A 20 -7.59 -5.99 4.16
C ASP A 20 -8.23 -5.07 3.13
N LEU A 21 -7.49 -4.70 2.09
CA LEU A 21 -8.01 -3.88 0.99
C LEU A 21 -9.19 -4.58 0.30
N GLN A 22 -9.10 -5.87 0.04
CA GLN A 22 -10.18 -6.64 -0.58
C GLN A 22 -11.40 -6.71 0.34
N THR A 23 -11.20 -6.90 1.64
CA THR A 23 -12.27 -6.88 2.64
C THR A 23 -13.00 -5.54 2.63
N VAL A 24 -12.25 -4.44 2.66
CA VAL A 24 -12.75 -3.07 2.55
C VAL A 24 -13.54 -2.87 1.24
N GLN A 25 -12.97 -3.26 0.09
CA GLN A 25 -13.62 -3.10 -1.22
C GLN A 25 -14.94 -3.88 -1.32
N VAL A 26 -14.99 -5.11 -0.80
CA VAL A 26 -16.18 -5.97 -0.83
C VAL A 26 -17.25 -5.48 0.13
N GLN A 27 -16.87 -4.98 1.31
CA GLN A 27 -17.83 -4.54 2.33
C GLN A 27 -18.41 -3.15 2.05
N MET A 28 -17.64 -2.26 1.40
CA MET A 28 -17.94 -0.83 1.44
C MET A 28 -18.55 -0.26 0.14
N ASN A 29 -18.62 -1.02 -0.95
CA ASN A 29 -19.26 -0.61 -2.23
C ASN A 29 -18.91 0.83 -2.67
N GLY A 30 -17.68 1.27 -2.43
CA GLY A 30 -17.31 2.69 -2.49
C GLY A 30 -15.84 2.95 -2.78
N ASN A 31 -15.49 4.23 -2.73
CA ASN A 31 -14.14 4.73 -2.95
C ASN A 31 -13.27 4.48 -1.71
N VAL A 32 -12.13 3.79 -1.87
CA VAL A 32 -11.21 3.53 -0.76
C VAL A 32 -10.28 4.72 -0.55
N ARG A 33 -10.26 5.27 0.67
CA ARG A 33 -9.21 6.21 1.07
C ARG A 33 -8.21 5.56 2.00
N ILE A 34 -6.95 5.96 1.88
CA ILE A 34 -5.84 5.42 2.66
C ILE A 34 -5.04 6.55 3.30
N SER A 35 -4.64 6.33 4.54
CA SER A 35 -3.53 7.05 5.17
C SER A 35 -2.35 6.09 5.34
N LEU A 36 -1.14 6.59 5.11
CA LEU A 36 0.09 5.85 5.34
C LEU A 36 0.93 6.57 6.39
N TYR A 37 1.53 5.80 7.29
CA TYR A 37 2.33 6.28 8.41
C TYR A 37 3.72 5.68 8.37
N SER A 38 4.71 6.44 8.82
CA SER A 38 6.09 6.00 9.01
C SER A 38 6.37 5.51 10.44
N ASN A 39 5.34 5.44 11.29
CA ASN A 39 5.42 4.89 12.64
C ASN A 39 4.15 4.13 13.06
N ALA A 40 4.29 3.22 14.03
CA ALA A 40 3.23 2.34 14.49
C ALA A 40 2.11 3.06 15.24
N GLU A 41 2.44 4.18 15.86
CA GLU A 41 1.49 4.97 16.62
C GLU A 41 0.51 5.72 15.71
N GLY A 42 0.74 5.74 14.39
CA GLY A 42 -0.14 6.40 13.42
C GLY A 42 -0.13 7.93 13.55
N THR A 43 0.99 8.51 14.00
CA THR A 43 1.11 9.95 14.27
C THR A 43 2.00 10.69 13.25
N VAL A 44 2.85 9.97 12.53
CA VAL A 44 3.76 10.52 11.52
C VAL A 44 3.39 9.95 10.16
N TYR A 45 2.95 10.80 9.23
CA TYR A 45 2.57 10.39 7.88
C TYR A 45 3.79 10.04 7.02
N ALA A 46 3.66 9.00 6.21
CA ALA A 46 4.52 8.79 5.07
C ALA A 46 4.21 9.83 3.99
N ASN A 47 5.19 10.14 3.14
CA ASN A 47 5.05 11.13 2.08
C ASN A 47 4.99 10.48 0.70
N ASP A 48 4.22 11.09 -0.21
CA ASP A 48 4.20 10.71 -1.62
C ASP A 48 5.48 11.15 -2.36
N ASN A 49 5.56 10.81 -3.64
CA ASN A 49 6.69 11.16 -4.51
C ASN A 49 6.89 12.68 -4.71
N MET A 50 5.96 13.51 -4.24
CA MET A 50 6.02 14.98 -4.28
C MET A 50 6.30 15.58 -2.89
N GLY A 51 6.50 14.74 -1.86
CA GLY A 51 6.75 15.15 -0.49
C GLY A 51 5.50 15.50 0.31
N ASN A 52 4.29 15.26 -0.22
CA ASN A 52 3.06 15.55 0.51
C ASN A 52 2.70 14.38 1.44
N PRO A 53 2.17 14.67 2.64
CA PRO A 53 1.70 13.63 3.55
C PRO A 53 0.56 12.82 2.94
N ILE A 54 0.62 11.50 3.11
CA ILE A 54 -0.39 10.56 2.66
C ILE A 54 -1.43 10.41 3.77
N ASN A 55 -2.32 11.40 3.85
CA ASN A 55 -3.42 11.43 4.80
C ASN A 55 -4.77 11.42 4.05
N ASN A 56 -5.58 10.38 4.27
CA ASN A 56 -6.92 10.23 3.71
C ASN A 56 -6.96 10.43 2.18
N ARG A 57 -5.98 9.87 1.48
CA ARG A 57 -5.80 10.00 0.03
C ARG A 57 -6.67 8.97 -0.69
N LEU A 58 -7.27 9.38 -1.81
CA LEU A 58 -8.11 8.51 -2.61
C LEU A 58 -7.25 7.52 -3.40
N LEU A 59 -7.41 6.23 -3.10
CA LEU A 59 -6.69 5.15 -3.74
C LEU A 59 -7.20 4.95 -5.17
N LYS A 60 -6.30 4.90 -6.14
CA LYS A 60 -6.61 4.56 -7.54
C LYS A 60 -6.34 3.08 -7.80
N TYR A 61 -5.13 2.65 -7.50
CA TYR A 61 -4.72 1.24 -7.54
C TYR A 61 -3.43 1.03 -6.75
N THR A 62 -3.13 -0.23 -6.45
CA THR A 62 -1.89 -0.66 -5.81
C THR A 62 -1.31 -1.83 -6.59
N MET A 63 0.01 -1.93 -6.65
CA MET A 63 0.73 -3.04 -7.28
C MET A 63 1.88 -3.49 -6.40
N TYR A 64 2.14 -4.80 -6.39
CA TYR A 64 3.35 -5.37 -5.84
C TYR A 64 4.11 -6.12 -6.93
N THR A 65 5.39 -5.80 -7.09
CA THR A 65 6.30 -6.52 -7.98
C THR A 65 7.12 -7.48 -7.13
N ASN A 66 7.10 -8.77 -7.46
CA ASN A 66 7.96 -9.75 -6.79
C ASN A 66 9.45 -9.45 -7.11
N PRO A 67 10.37 -9.70 -6.16
CA PRO A 67 11.80 -9.63 -6.45
C PRO A 67 12.17 -10.62 -7.57
N TYR A 68 13.08 -10.21 -8.44
CA TYR A 68 13.55 -11.04 -9.55
C TYR A 68 15.00 -10.73 -9.92
N PHE A 69 15.66 -11.68 -10.57
CA PHE A 69 17.01 -11.47 -11.10
C PHE A 69 16.94 -10.98 -12.55
N HIS A 70 17.59 -9.84 -12.83
CA HIS A 70 17.79 -9.34 -14.17
C HIS A 70 19.25 -9.52 -14.58
N LYS A 71 19.49 -10.08 -15.78
CA LYS A 71 20.84 -10.44 -16.24
C LYS A 71 21.83 -9.27 -16.33
N PHE A 72 21.35 -8.04 -16.45
CA PHE A 72 22.19 -6.84 -16.55
C PHE A 72 22.28 -6.06 -15.23
N ASP A 73 21.23 -6.10 -14.43
CA ASP A 73 21.09 -5.25 -13.23
C ASP A 73 21.23 -6.05 -11.92
N GLY A 74 21.40 -7.37 -12.01
CA GLY A 74 21.52 -8.24 -10.85
C GLY A 74 20.19 -8.50 -10.15
N ASN A 75 20.21 -8.63 -8.84
CA ASN A 75 19.00 -8.81 -8.03
C ASN A 75 18.22 -7.51 -7.96
N ILE A 76 16.99 -7.52 -8.46
CA ILE A 76 16.03 -6.43 -8.33
C ILE A 76 15.11 -6.74 -7.15
N PRO A 77 15.02 -5.86 -6.13
CA PRO A 77 14.12 -6.05 -5.01
C PRO A 77 12.66 -5.97 -5.45
N GLY A 78 11.78 -6.61 -4.70
CA GLY A 78 10.35 -6.39 -4.86
C GLY A 78 9.99 -4.96 -4.44
N ALA A 79 8.79 -4.54 -4.81
CA ALA A 79 8.32 -3.20 -4.48
C ALA A 79 6.80 -3.14 -4.40
N LEU A 80 6.31 -2.52 -3.33
CA LEU A 80 4.93 -2.05 -3.25
C LEU A 80 4.86 -0.63 -3.82
N THR A 81 3.94 -0.42 -4.76
CA THR A 81 3.60 0.90 -5.28
C THR A 81 2.12 1.17 -5.11
N ILE A 82 1.78 2.32 -4.54
CA ILE A 82 0.40 2.78 -4.33
C ILE A 82 0.21 4.04 -5.15
N HIS A 83 -0.77 4.04 -6.04
CA HIS A 83 -1.12 5.19 -6.87
C HIS A 83 -2.41 5.83 -6.38
N PHE A 84 -2.39 7.16 -6.28
CA PHE A 84 -3.53 7.96 -5.86
C PHE A 84 -4.26 8.55 -7.08
N LEU A 85 -5.53 8.95 -6.89
CA LEU A 85 -6.35 9.46 -7.98
C LEU A 85 -5.80 10.76 -8.59
N ASP A 86 -5.13 11.59 -7.78
CA ASP A 86 -4.47 12.83 -8.22
C ASP A 86 -3.18 12.63 -9.03
N GLY A 87 -2.77 11.37 -9.26
CA GLY A 87 -1.62 11.04 -10.10
C GLY A 87 -0.29 10.92 -9.36
N THR A 88 -0.23 11.28 -8.08
CA THR A 88 0.95 11.01 -7.24
C THR A 88 0.98 9.55 -6.80
N PHE A 89 2.12 9.10 -6.28
CA PHE A 89 2.31 7.73 -5.83
C PHE A 89 3.23 7.64 -4.62
N TYR A 90 3.13 6.50 -3.93
CA TYR A 90 4.08 6.05 -2.91
C TYR A 90 4.73 4.76 -3.40
N LYS A 91 6.04 4.63 -3.23
CA LYS A 91 6.79 3.42 -3.56
C LYS A 91 7.71 3.06 -2.39
N LYS A 92 7.75 1.78 -2.06
CA LYS A 92 8.68 1.21 -1.08
C LYS A 92 9.26 -0.08 -1.65
N THR A 93 10.57 -0.23 -1.62
CA THR A 93 11.25 -1.47 -2.07
C THR A 93 11.59 -2.36 -0.89
N ASP A 94 11.68 -3.67 -1.13
CA ASP A 94 11.94 -4.67 -0.08
C ASP A 94 13.31 -4.51 0.59
N ASP A 95 14.29 -3.95 -0.12
CA ASP A 95 15.66 -3.74 0.35
C ASP A 95 15.84 -2.47 1.19
N GLU A 96 14.90 -1.52 1.08
CA GLU A 96 14.86 -0.34 1.94
C GLU A 96 14.40 -0.68 3.37
N ASP A 97 13.97 -1.93 3.63
CA ASP A 97 13.67 -2.38 4.99
C ASP A 97 13.77 -3.91 5.18
N PRO A 98 14.96 -4.46 5.51
CA PRO A 98 15.14 -5.89 5.71
C PRO A 98 14.54 -6.42 7.02
N VAL A 99 14.01 -5.56 7.91
CA VAL A 99 13.58 -5.94 9.27
C VAL A 99 12.17 -5.43 9.63
N ASN A 100 11.61 -4.45 8.91
CA ASN A 100 10.31 -3.87 9.26
C ASN A 100 9.59 -3.30 8.01
N PRO A 101 8.69 -4.03 7.33
CA PRO A 101 7.99 -3.52 6.13
C PRO A 101 6.96 -2.41 6.43
N VAL A 102 7.03 -1.79 7.60
CA VAL A 102 5.95 -1.03 8.17
C VAL A 102 5.95 0.38 7.61
N CYS A 103 5.30 0.51 6.46
CA CYS A 103 4.32 1.58 6.39
C CYS A 103 3.06 1.06 7.08
N TRP A 104 2.64 1.74 8.14
CA TRP A 104 1.36 1.43 8.78
C TRP A 104 0.27 2.10 7.96
N TYR A 105 -0.86 1.44 7.79
CA TYR A 105 -1.95 1.94 6.98
C TYR A 105 -3.26 1.95 7.76
N SER A 106 -4.13 2.87 7.38
CA SER A 106 -5.54 2.83 7.76
C SER A 106 -6.38 3.07 6.53
N PHE A 107 -7.41 2.25 6.33
CA PHE A 107 -8.43 2.50 5.32
C PHE A 107 -9.59 3.27 5.95
N LEU A 108 -10.05 4.32 5.26
CA LEU A 108 -11.26 5.03 5.61
C LEU A 108 -12.31 4.82 4.51
N ASP A 109 -13.52 4.51 4.96
CA ASP A 109 -14.70 4.40 4.12
C ASP A 109 -15.27 5.77 3.76
N LEU A 110 -15.78 5.90 2.54
CA LEU A 110 -16.73 6.93 2.14
C LEU A 110 -17.92 6.27 1.47
N VAL A 111 -18.98 6.01 2.25
CA VAL A 111 -20.28 5.64 1.70
C VAL A 111 -20.81 6.81 0.85
N PRO A 112 -21.08 6.62 -0.45
CA PRO A 112 -21.61 7.68 -1.29
C PRO A 112 -22.97 8.14 -0.75
N LEU A 113 -23.14 9.46 -0.55
CA LEU A 113 -24.45 10.02 -0.21
C LEU A 113 -25.41 9.73 -1.37
N THR A 114 -26.33 8.79 -1.16
CA THR A 114 -27.36 8.45 -2.15
C THR A 114 -28.59 9.32 -1.90
N VAL A 115 -28.72 10.41 -2.63
CA VAL A 115 -29.97 11.20 -2.65
C VAL A 115 -30.96 10.49 -3.56
N LYS A 116 -32.01 9.91 -2.97
CA LYS A 116 -33.10 9.27 -3.73
C LYS A 116 -34.30 10.21 -3.81
N PRO A 117 -34.98 10.31 -4.96
CA PRO A 117 -36.27 10.99 -5.03
C PRO A 117 -37.28 10.25 -4.15
N LEU A 118 -38.16 11.00 -3.48
CA LEU A 118 -39.35 10.43 -2.85
C LEU A 118 -40.33 10.07 -3.98
N THR A 119 -40.39 8.79 -4.35
CA THR A 119 -41.43 8.25 -5.23
C THR A 119 -42.38 7.39 -4.43
#